data_AF-A0A0C9WVW6-F1
#
_entry.id   AF-A0A0C9WVW6-F1
#
_cell.length_a   1.000
_cell.length_b   1.000
_cell.length_c   1.000
_cell.angle_alpha   90.00
_cell.angle_beta   90.00
_cell.angle_gamma   90.00
#
_symmetry.space_group_name_H-M   'P 1'
#
loop_
_entity.id
_entity.type
_entity.pdbx_description
1 polymer ?
#
loop_
_entity_poly.entity_id
_entity_poly.type
_entity_poly.pdbx_seq_one_letter_code
_entity_poly.pdbx_strand_id
1 'polypeptide(L)'
;MSTSTGTLRKHLAGEHIEESVTSCDNLGIKITAEGVLPAVREFRDQPEPTSLEGECQEYTKEAFVEAILEFIVGDDLSLNIVESPRLKKIFLLLREELKESDIPSRTTMRNRIEQVYDEHMDQLEGEMAVSKIIYMFRLQQILIACQMGWLTCDNASNNDTMFTHLATLLQKRKIKINMSERRIQ
;
A
#
# COMPACT_ATOMS: atom_id res chain seq x y z
N MET A 1 -3.31 -11.68 26.82
CA MET A 1 -2.50 -11.69 25.59
C MET A 1 -2.26 -10.25 25.15
N SER A 2 -1.09 -9.67 25.37
CA SER A 2 -0.75 -8.33 24.84
C SER A 2 -0.12 -8.50 23.47
N THR A 3 -0.82 -8.10 22.41
CA THR A 3 -0.22 -8.09 21.07
C THR A 3 0.75 -6.89 20.97
N SER A 4 1.92 -7.12 20.38
CA SER A 4 3.05 -6.16 20.21
C SER A 4 2.72 -4.92 19.33
N THR A 5 1.44 -4.63 19.09
CA THR A 5 1.00 -3.57 18.17
C THR A 5 1.03 -2.17 18.81
N GLY A 6 1.33 -2.06 20.11
CA GLY A 6 1.37 -0.78 20.81
C GLY A 6 2.39 0.21 20.24
N THR A 7 3.56 -0.27 19.82
CA THR A 7 4.60 0.58 19.21
C THR A 7 4.16 1.12 17.87
N LEU A 8 3.60 0.26 17.00
CA LEU A 8 3.11 0.66 15.69
C LEU A 8 1.97 1.68 15.81
N ARG A 9 1.01 1.44 16.72
CA ARG A 9 -0.11 2.37 16.96
C ARG A 9 0.36 3.74 17.43
N LYS A 10 1.38 3.80 18.30
CA LYS A 10 1.97 5.07 18.74
C LYS A 10 2.70 5.78 17.60
N HIS A 11 3.41 5.05 16.76
CA HIS A 11 4.08 5.62 15.59
C HIS A 11 3.07 6.18 14.59
N LEU A 12 2.03 5.42 14.24
CA LEU A 12 0.95 5.89 13.38
C LEU A 12 0.24 7.12 13.96
N ALA A 13 -0.01 7.13 15.28
CA ALA A 13 -0.65 8.26 15.94
C ALA A 13 0.23 9.52 16.03
N GLY A 14 1.56 9.38 16.01
CA GLY A 14 2.50 10.50 16.12
C GLY A 14 2.94 11.05 14.78
N GLU A 15 3.23 10.18 13.82
CA GLU A 15 3.88 10.55 12.55
C GLU A 15 2.95 10.48 11.34
N HIS A 16 1.87 9.68 11.41
CA HIS A 16 1.00 9.37 10.27
C HIS A 16 -0.49 9.43 10.64
N ILE A 17 -0.88 10.35 11.54
CA ILE A 17 -2.24 10.38 12.09
C ILE A 17 -3.27 10.65 11.00
N GLU A 18 -2.96 11.52 10.04
CA GLU A 18 -3.82 11.87 8.91
C GLU A 18 -4.10 10.67 8.02
N GLU A 19 -3.06 10.07 7.43
CA GLU A 19 -3.20 8.89 6.56
C GLU A 19 -3.90 7.73 7.29
N SER A 20 -3.58 7.53 8.58
CA SER A 20 -4.16 6.46 9.38
C SER A 20 -5.65 6.69 9.68
N VAL A 21 -6.05 7.91 10.03
CA VAL A 21 -7.44 8.24 10.39
C VAL A 21 -8.30 8.26 9.14
N THR A 22 -7.86 8.96 8.09
CA THR A 22 -8.56 9.05 6.80
C THR A 22 -8.78 7.67 6.18
N SER A 23 -7.76 6.80 6.18
CA SER A 23 -7.90 5.43 5.68
C SER A 23 -8.91 4.61 6.48
N CYS A 24 -8.94 4.76 7.81
CA CYS A 24 -9.91 4.06 8.66
C CYS A 24 -11.33 4.56 8.41
N ASP A 25 -11.52 5.86 8.25
CA ASP A 25 -12.83 6.48 8.01
C ASP A 25 -13.38 6.09 6.63
N ASN A 26 -12.55 6.10 5.60
CA ASN A 26 -12.92 5.63 4.25
C ASN A 26 -13.33 4.15 4.22
N LEU A 27 -12.72 3.32 5.07
CA LEU A 27 -13.05 1.89 5.19
C LEU A 27 -14.18 1.62 6.20
N GLY A 28 -14.73 2.65 6.86
CA GLY A 28 -15.75 2.50 7.91
C GLY A 28 -15.26 1.76 9.16
N ILE A 29 -13.94 1.71 9.39
CA ILE A 29 -13.32 1.01 10.51
C ILE A 29 -13.25 1.94 11.72
N LYS A 30 -13.98 1.60 12.78
CA LYS A 30 -13.95 2.38 14.03
C LYS A 30 -12.64 2.18 14.80
N ILE A 31 -11.87 3.25 14.96
CA ILE A 31 -10.67 3.26 15.81
C ILE A 31 -11.09 3.20 17.29
N THR A 32 -10.67 2.15 18.00
CA THR A 32 -11.05 1.88 19.42
C THR A 32 -9.86 1.80 20.37
N ALA A 33 -8.62 1.97 19.89
CA ALA A 33 -7.43 1.84 20.70
C ALA A 33 -7.29 3.01 21.70
N GLU A 34 -7.43 2.74 23.00
CA GLU A 34 -7.46 3.75 24.06
C GLU A 34 -6.27 4.74 24.03
N GLY A 35 -5.06 4.27 23.74
CA GLY A 35 -3.87 5.12 23.69
C GLY A 35 -3.77 6.07 22.49
N VAL A 36 -4.63 5.91 21.48
CA VAL A 36 -4.61 6.69 20.23
C VAL A 36 -5.86 7.58 20.10
N LEU A 37 -6.92 7.28 20.85
CA LEU A 37 -8.18 8.05 20.82
C LEU A 37 -8.00 9.56 21.08
N PRO A 38 -7.13 10.03 21.99
CA PRO A 38 -6.93 11.47 22.19
C PRO A 38 -6.41 12.16 20.91
N ALA A 39 -5.39 11.58 20.27
CA ALA A 39 -4.80 12.12 19.05
C ALA A 39 -5.78 12.10 17.86
N VAL A 40 -6.59 11.04 17.75
CA VAL A 40 -7.63 10.94 16.71
C VAL A 40 -8.72 11.99 16.88
N ARG A 41 -9.13 12.27 18.13
CA ARG A 41 -10.12 13.33 18.39
C ARG A 41 -9.56 14.69 18.06
N GLU A 42 -8.35 14.97 18.52
CA GLU A 42 -7.66 16.23 18.23
C GLU A 42 -7.50 16.45 16.72
N PHE A 43 -7.15 15.41 15.96
CA PHE A 43 -7.09 15.47 14.50
C PHE A 43 -8.46 15.74 13.85
N ARG A 44 -9.53 15.06 14.29
CA ARG A 44 -10.89 15.25 13.74
C ARG A 44 -11.54 16.57 14.13
N ASP A 45 -11.13 17.15 15.24
CA ASP A 45 -11.60 18.46 15.70
C ASP A 45 -10.88 19.61 14.98
N GLN A 46 -9.80 19.33 14.24
CA GLN A 46 -9.20 20.33 13.35
C GLN A 46 -10.14 20.57 12.16
N PRO A 47 -10.44 21.84 11.82
CA PRO A 47 -11.13 22.13 10.58
C PRO A 47 -10.29 21.60 9.44
N GLU A 48 -10.88 20.81 8.54
CA GLU A 48 -10.17 20.40 7.33
C GLU A 48 -9.60 21.65 6.68
N PRO A 49 -8.29 21.69 6.39
CA PRO A 49 -7.77 22.73 5.54
C PRO A 49 -8.45 22.54 4.20
N THR A 50 -9.46 23.38 3.93
CA THR A 50 -9.93 23.62 2.57
C THR A 50 -8.77 24.33 1.87
N SER A 51 -7.70 23.59 1.56
CA SER A 51 -6.51 24.12 0.90
C SER A 51 -6.87 24.42 -0.55
N LEU A 52 -7.55 25.55 -0.75
CA LEU A 52 -7.55 26.28 -2.02
C LEU A 52 -6.18 26.96 -2.24
N GLU A 53 -5.27 26.88 -1.26
CA GLU A 53 -3.89 27.37 -1.32
C GLU A 53 -2.96 26.33 -2.00
N GLY A 54 -3.33 25.86 -3.18
CA GLY A 54 -2.38 25.23 -4.09
C GLY A 54 -1.43 26.29 -4.66
N GLU A 55 -0.19 25.91 -5.02
CA GLU A 55 0.67 26.77 -5.84
C GLU A 55 -0.10 27.20 -7.08
N CYS A 56 -0.33 28.51 -7.22
CA CYS A 56 -1.03 29.06 -8.37
C CYS A 56 -0.18 28.79 -9.63
N GLN A 57 -0.51 27.71 -10.34
CA GLN A 57 0.20 27.35 -11.55
C GLN A 57 0.05 28.45 -12.61
N GLU A 58 1.12 28.74 -13.34
CA GLU A 58 1.02 29.63 -14.49
C GLU A 58 0.02 29.07 -15.50
N TYR A 59 -0.79 29.95 -16.07
CA TYR A 59 -1.81 29.55 -17.03
C TYR A 59 -1.17 28.95 -18.29
N THR A 60 -1.52 27.70 -18.59
CA THR A 60 -1.35 27.07 -19.89
C THR A 60 -2.69 26.49 -20.35
N LYS A 61 -2.84 26.22 -21.64
CA LYS A 61 -4.09 25.62 -22.16
C LYS A 61 -4.30 24.22 -21.57
N GLU A 62 -3.21 23.49 -21.44
CA GLU A 62 -3.17 22.15 -20.86
C GLU A 62 -3.57 22.20 -19.39
N ALA A 63 -2.97 23.11 -18.59
CA ALA A 63 -3.34 23.29 -17.19
C ALA A 63 -4.80 23.72 -17.00
N PHE A 64 -5.33 24.54 -17.92
CA PHE A 64 -6.75 24.91 -17.90
C PHE A 64 -7.67 23.71 -18.16
N VAL A 65 -7.32 22.83 -19.11
CA VAL A 65 -8.08 21.61 -19.38
C VAL A 65 -8.03 20.66 -18.18
N GLU A 66 -6.84 20.47 -17.58
CA GLU A 66 -6.69 19.64 -16.36
C GLU A 66 -7.49 20.20 -15.18
N ALA A 67 -7.46 21.52 -14.96
CA ALA A 67 -8.23 22.14 -13.88
C ALA A 67 -9.74 21.95 -14.06
N ILE A 68 -10.26 22.04 -15.30
CA ILE A 68 -11.67 21.75 -15.58
C ILE A 68 -11.97 20.26 -15.40
N LEU A 69 -11.05 19.38 -15.79
CA LEU A 69 -11.19 17.94 -15.62
C LEU A 69 -11.29 17.57 -14.15
N GLU A 70 -10.36 18.06 -13.34
CA GLU A 70 -10.32 17.89 -11.90
C GLU A 70 -11.59 18.45 -11.25
N PHE A 71 -12.05 19.64 -11.65
CA PHE A 71 -13.32 20.20 -11.18
C PHE A 71 -14.52 19.30 -11.50
N ILE A 72 -14.58 18.71 -12.70
CA ILE A 72 -15.69 17.82 -13.06
C ILE A 72 -15.63 16.50 -12.30
N VAL A 73 -14.45 15.89 -12.21
CA VAL A 73 -14.25 14.58 -11.59
C VAL A 73 -14.35 14.66 -10.07
N GLY A 74 -13.72 15.68 -9.47
CA GLY A 74 -13.70 15.90 -8.02
C GLY A 74 -15.09 16.17 -7.44
N ASP A 75 -15.92 16.92 -8.16
CA ASP A 75 -17.28 17.30 -7.72
C ASP A 75 -18.40 16.43 -8.35
N ASP A 76 -18.06 15.36 -9.06
CA ASP A 76 -19.01 14.48 -9.79
C ASP A 76 -20.02 15.25 -10.66
N LEU A 77 -19.52 16.22 -11.42
CA LEU A 77 -20.35 17.10 -12.24
C LEU A 77 -20.64 16.48 -13.61
N SER A 78 -21.76 16.89 -14.21
CA SER A 78 -22.05 16.49 -15.59
C SER A 78 -21.05 17.10 -16.57
N LEU A 79 -20.51 16.31 -17.50
CA LEU A 79 -19.68 16.81 -18.60
C LEU A 79 -20.37 17.89 -19.46
N ASN A 80 -21.69 17.98 -19.45
CA ASN A 80 -22.41 19.03 -20.16
C ASN A 80 -22.19 20.42 -19.53
N ILE A 81 -21.64 20.51 -18.31
CA ILE A 81 -21.41 21.78 -17.61
C ILE A 81 -20.47 22.70 -18.39
N VAL A 82 -19.48 22.14 -19.11
CA VAL A 82 -18.53 22.90 -19.94
C VAL A 82 -19.20 23.55 -21.16
N GLU A 83 -20.38 23.06 -21.55
CA GLU A 83 -21.18 23.66 -22.63
C GLU A 83 -22.09 24.78 -22.14
N SER A 84 -22.18 25.02 -20.83
CA SER A 84 -22.99 26.08 -20.25
C SER A 84 -22.50 27.46 -20.70
N PRO A 85 -23.31 28.26 -21.41
CA PRO A 85 -22.91 29.61 -21.82
C PRO A 85 -22.58 30.51 -20.63
N ARG A 86 -23.21 30.28 -19.48
CA ARG A 86 -22.96 31.04 -18.25
C ARG A 86 -21.57 30.76 -17.71
N LEU A 87 -21.15 29.49 -17.70
CA LEU A 87 -19.81 29.11 -17.24
C LEU A 87 -18.75 29.60 -18.22
N LYS A 88 -18.96 29.43 -19.53
CA LYS A 88 -18.06 29.98 -20.56
C LYS A 88 -17.86 31.48 -20.39
N LYS A 89 -18.94 32.22 -20.11
CA LYS A 89 -18.87 33.67 -19.86
C LYS A 89 -18.03 34.01 -18.62
N ILE A 90 -18.08 33.19 -17.56
CA ILE A 90 -17.23 33.38 -16.39
C ILE A 90 -15.76 33.19 -16.78
N PHE A 91 -15.41 32.15 -17.52
CA PHE A 91 -14.02 31.93 -17.95
C PHE A 91 -13.49 33.08 -18.81
N LEU A 92 -14.28 33.55 -19.78
CA LEU A 92 -13.92 34.70 -20.63
C LEU A 92 -13.83 36.02 -19.84
N LEU A 93 -14.56 36.16 -18.73
CA LEU A 93 -14.45 37.33 -17.85
C LEU A 93 -13.15 37.30 -17.03
N LEU A 94 -12.72 36.11 -16.60
CA LEU A 94 -11.53 35.94 -15.78
C LEU A 94 -10.21 36.08 -16.58
N ARG A 95 -10.25 35.84 -17.90
CA ARG A 95 -9.09 35.90 -18.81
C ARG A 95 -9.48 36.53 -20.14
N GLU A 96 -9.02 37.76 -20.37
CA GLU A 96 -9.32 38.52 -21.59
C GLU A 96 -8.75 37.87 -22.87
N GLU A 97 -7.61 37.20 -22.77
CA GLU A 97 -6.95 36.55 -23.92
C GLU A 97 -7.62 35.22 -24.31
N LEU A 98 -8.47 34.66 -23.44
CA LEU A 98 -9.13 33.39 -23.68
C LEU A 98 -10.21 33.55 -24.75
N LYS A 99 -10.24 32.63 -25.72
CA LYS A 99 -11.31 32.57 -26.72
C LYS A 99 -12.24 31.41 -26.42
N GLU A 100 -13.46 31.46 -26.93
CA GLU A 100 -14.42 30.36 -26.78
C GLU A 100 -13.88 29.05 -27.38
N SER A 101 -13.09 29.13 -28.45
CA SER A 101 -12.43 27.96 -29.06
C SER A 101 -11.36 27.31 -28.18
N ASP A 102 -10.85 28.03 -27.17
CA ASP A 102 -9.86 27.50 -26.23
C ASP A 102 -10.53 26.79 -25.05
N ILE A 103 -11.84 26.96 -24.86
CA ILE A 103 -12.61 26.27 -23.81
C ILE A 103 -12.88 24.83 -24.30
N PRO A 104 -12.53 23.80 -23.51
CA PRO A 104 -12.72 22.43 -23.93
C PRO A 104 -14.19 22.13 -24.14
N SER A 105 -14.49 21.49 -25.27
CA SER A 105 -15.83 20.96 -25.53
C SER A 105 -16.08 19.72 -24.70
N ARG A 106 -17.34 19.30 -24.59
CA ARG A 106 -17.70 18.02 -23.97
C ARG A 106 -16.94 16.84 -24.59
N THR A 107 -16.77 16.86 -25.91
CA THR A 107 -16.01 15.81 -26.63
C THR A 107 -14.54 15.85 -26.23
N THR A 108 -13.96 17.04 -26.08
CA THR A 108 -12.58 17.22 -25.60
C THR A 108 -12.41 16.65 -24.19
N MET A 109 -13.33 16.97 -23.27
CA MET A 109 -13.30 16.43 -21.90
C MET A 109 -13.44 14.91 -21.89
N ARG A 110 -14.37 14.36 -22.68
CA ARG A 110 -14.54 12.91 -22.79
C ARG A 110 -13.26 12.22 -23.26
N ASN A 111 -12.66 12.70 -24.34
CA ASN A 111 -11.43 12.10 -24.89
C ASN A 111 -10.29 12.19 -23.87
N ARG A 112 -10.21 13.29 -23.11
CA ARG A 112 -9.21 13.42 -22.06
C ARG A 112 -9.44 12.45 -20.91
N ILE A 113 -10.69 12.23 -20.50
CA ILE A 113 -11.04 11.21 -19.48
C ILE A 113 -10.65 9.82 -19.95
N GLU A 114 -10.98 9.47 -21.20
CA GLU A 114 -10.61 8.17 -21.78
C GLU A 114 -9.08 7.99 -21.76
N GLN A 115 -8.32 9.03 -22.16
CA GLN A 115 -6.86 8.99 -22.11
C GLN A 115 -6.31 8.84 -20.68
N VAL A 116 -6.80 9.63 -19.73
CA VAL A 116 -6.36 9.57 -18.31
C VAL A 116 -6.68 8.20 -17.71
N TYR A 117 -7.82 7.62 -18.07
CA TYR A 117 -8.18 6.26 -17.66
C TYR A 117 -7.21 5.22 -18.23
N ASP A 118 -6.87 5.30 -19.51
CA ASP A 118 -5.91 4.39 -20.15
C ASP A 118 -4.51 4.52 -19.51
N GLU A 119 -4.04 5.75 -19.29
CA GLU A 119 -2.78 6.04 -18.59
C GLU A 119 -2.75 5.42 -17.18
N HIS A 120 -3.84 5.55 -16.42
CA HIS A 120 -3.95 4.92 -15.10
C HIS A 120 -4.01 3.39 -15.16
N MET A 121 -4.70 2.82 -16.16
CA MET A 121 -4.77 1.37 -16.34
C MET A 121 -3.41 0.78 -16.68
N ASP A 122 -2.64 1.44 -17.56
CA ASP A 122 -1.28 1.04 -17.90
C ASP A 122 -0.36 1.09 -16.67
N GLN A 123 -0.47 2.16 -15.87
CA GLN A 123 0.29 2.28 -14.62
C GLN A 123 -0.07 1.15 -13.65
N LEU A 124 -1.36 0.89 -13.45
CA LEU A 124 -1.84 -0.14 -12.53
C LEU A 124 -1.39 -1.54 -12.98
N GLU A 125 -1.41 -1.83 -14.29
CA GLU A 125 -0.91 -3.09 -14.83
C GLU A 125 0.59 -3.26 -14.50
N GLY A 126 1.39 -2.19 -14.67
CA GLY A 126 2.80 -2.17 -14.29
C GLY A 126 3.00 -2.48 -12.80
N GLU A 127 2.25 -1.82 -11.92
CA GLU A 127 2.32 -2.03 -10.47
C GLU A 127 1.91 -3.46 -10.07
N MET A 128 0.85 -3.99 -10.67
CA MET A 128 0.41 -5.37 -10.42
C MET A 128 1.43 -6.40 -10.92
N ALA A 129 2.09 -6.16 -12.05
CA ALA A 129 3.14 -7.05 -12.55
C ALA A 129 4.33 -7.11 -11.58
N VAL A 130 4.75 -5.96 -11.04
CA VAL A 130 5.80 -5.87 -10.02
C VAL A 130 5.39 -6.62 -8.75
N SER A 131 4.17 -6.42 -8.27
CA SER A 131 3.64 -7.10 -7.10
C SER A 131 3.63 -8.63 -7.26
N LYS A 132 3.23 -9.13 -8.45
CA LYS A 132 3.26 -10.56 -8.79
C LYS A 132 4.68 -11.13 -8.78
N ILE A 133 5.66 -10.39 -9.31
CA ILE A 133 7.07 -10.79 -9.30
C ILE A 133 7.60 -10.88 -7.86
N ILE A 134 7.30 -9.89 -7.02
CA ILE A 134 7.69 -9.87 -5.60
C ILE A 134 7.09 -11.07 -4.86
N TYR A 135 5.80 -11.34 -5.07
CA TYR A 135 5.09 -12.46 -4.45
C TYR A 135 5.70 -13.80 -4.86
N MET A 136 5.98 -13.99 -6.16
CA MET A 136 6.65 -15.20 -6.66
C MET A 136 8.05 -15.39 -6.05
N PHE A 137 8.84 -14.32 -5.96
CA PHE A 137 10.18 -14.39 -5.38
C PHE A 137 10.14 -14.75 -3.89
N ARG A 138 9.17 -14.22 -3.14
CA ARG A 138 8.93 -14.58 -1.74
C ARG A 138 8.52 -16.04 -1.58
N LEU A 139 7.60 -16.53 -2.40
CA LEU A 139 7.22 -17.95 -2.40
C LEU A 139 8.41 -18.86 -2.71
N GLN A 140 9.26 -18.49 -3.66
CA GLN A 140 10.46 -19.23 -4.00
C GLN A 140 11.45 -19.26 -2.82
N GLN A 141 11.66 -18.13 -2.13
CA GLN A 141 12.49 -18.08 -0.92
C GLN A 141 11.95 -18.98 0.21
N ILE A 142 10.62 -18.96 0.43
CA ILE A 142 9.97 -19.83 1.42
C ILE A 142 10.17 -21.30 1.06
N LEU A 143 9.94 -21.69 -0.20
CA LEU A 143 10.12 -23.06 -0.66
C LEU A 143 11.57 -23.54 -0.49
N ILE A 144 12.56 -22.70 -0.84
CA ILE A 144 13.98 -23.01 -0.63
C ILE A 144 14.28 -23.16 0.86
N ALA A 145 13.77 -22.26 1.71
CA ALA A 145 13.94 -22.35 3.16
C ALA A 145 13.31 -23.62 3.75
N CYS A 146 12.13 -24.03 3.26
CA CYS A 146 11.50 -25.29 3.64
C CYS A 146 12.31 -26.51 3.20
N GLN A 147 12.86 -26.50 1.97
CA GLN A 147 13.73 -27.57 1.48
C GLN A 147 15.03 -27.67 2.28
N MET A 148 15.67 -26.54 2.58
CA MET A 148 16.83 -26.50 3.48
C MET A 148 16.47 -26.95 4.89
N GLY A 149 15.29 -26.59 5.40
CA GLY A 149 14.76 -27.08 6.67
C GLY A 149 14.61 -28.60 6.70
N TRP A 150 14.10 -29.20 5.61
CA TRP A 150 13.99 -30.65 5.46
C TRP A 150 15.37 -31.33 5.41
N LEU A 151 16.31 -30.77 4.66
CA LEU A 151 17.71 -31.23 4.56
C LEU A 151 18.50 -31.05 5.87
N THR A 152 18.16 -30.09 6.71
CA THR A 152 18.87 -29.82 7.97
C THR A 152 18.21 -30.49 9.18
N CYS A 153 16.91 -30.78 9.12
CA CYS A 153 16.20 -31.58 10.13
C CYS A 153 16.57 -33.07 10.07
N ASP A 154 17.16 -33.57 8.98
CA ASP A 154 17.61 -34.96 8.87
C ASP A 154 18.90 -35.24 9.68
N ASN A 155 19.70 -34.20 9.98
CA ASN A 155 21.06 -34.39 10.45
C ASN A 155 21.09 -34.84 11.93
N ALA A 156 20.17 -34.35 12.76
CA ALA A 156 20.01 -34.82 14.13
C ALA A 156 19.47 -36.27 14.18
N SER A 157 18.47 -36.59 13.34
CA SER A 157 17.86 -37.94 13.33
C SER A 157 18.79 -39.01 12.75
N ASN A 158 19.61 -38.65 11.75
CA ASN A 158 20.63 -39.51 11.18
C ASN A 158 21.75 -39.75 12.19
N ASN A 159 22.15 -38.71 12.94
CA ASN A 159 23.11 -38.86 14.04
C ASN A 159 22.58 -39.76 15.16
N ASP A 160 21.28 -39.69 15.49
CA ASP A 160 20.66 -40.57 16.49
C ASP A 160 20.56 -42.02 16.01
N THR A 161 20.25 -42.24 14.72
CA THR A 161 20.23 -43.58 14.09
C THR A 161 21.63 -44.19 14.07
N MET A 162 22.65 -43.41 13.69
CA MET A 162 24.06 -43.80 13.73
C MET A 162 24.50 -44.14 15.16
N PHE A 163 24.15 -43.30 16.15
CA PHE A 163 24.49 -43.54 17.56
C PHE A 163 23.83 -44.80 18.12
N THR A 164 22.58 -45.08 17.73
CA THR A 164 21.87 -46.30 18.11
C THR A 164 22.57 -47.54 17.56
N HIS A 165 23.01 -47.49 16.31
CA HIS A 165 23.73 -48.60 15.69
C HIS A 165 25.13 -48.79 16.29
N LEU A 166 25.85 -47.70 16.55
CA LEU A 166 27.16 -47.70 17.21
C LEU A 166 27.08 -48.28 18.63
N ALA A 167 26.06 -47.89 19.41
CA ALA A 167 25.83 -48.43 20.75
C ALA A 167 25.59 -49.95 20.73
N THR A 168 24.83 -50.43 19.75
CA THR A 168 24.59 -51.87 19.54
C THR A 168 25.89 -52.63 19.27
N LEU A 169 26.77 -52.08 18.43
CA LEU A 169 28.07 -52.70 18.12
C LEU A 169 29.02 -52.72 19.32
N LEU A 170 29.03 -51.66 20.13
CA LEU A 170 29.90 -51.55 21.30
C LEU A 170 29.42 -52.46 22.44
N GLN A 171 28.11 -52.61 22.62
CA GLN A 171 27.54 -53.58 23.56
C GLN A 171 27.90 -55.02 23.20
N LYS A 172 27.89 -55.39 21.90
CA LYS A 172 28.37 -56.71 21.44
C LYS A 172 29.83 -56.97 21.81
N ARG A 173 30.64 -55.92 21.92
CA ARG A 173 32.06 -56.00 22.34
C ARG A 173 32.25 -55.82 23.86
N LYS A 174 31.17 -55.81 24.64
CA LYS A 174 31.16 -55.58 26.10
C LYS A 174 31.77 -54.23 26.54
N ILE A 175 31.73 -53.23 25.67
CA ILE A 175 32.17 -51.86 25.98
C ILE A 175 30.95 -51.10 26.54
N LYS A 176 31.12 -50.45 27.70
CA LYS A 176 30.02 -49.70 28.34
C LYS A 176 29.87 -48.33 27.70
N ILE A 177 28.63 -48.00 27.33
CA ILE A 177 28.24 -46.67 26.87
C ILE A 177 27.14 -46.13 27.77
N ASN A 178 27.26 -44.85 28.13
CA ASN A 178 26.18 -44.08 28.71
C ASN A 178 25.44 -43.34 27.58
N MET A 179 24.23 -43.82 27.25
CA MET A 179 23.41 -43.27 26.16
C MET A 179 22.83 -41.90 26.47
N SER A 180 22.53 -41.60 27.75
CA SER A 180 22.05 -40.28 28.18
C SER A 180 23.12 -39.20 28.07
N GLU A 181 24.39 -39.56 28.25
CA GLU A 181 25.53 -38.63 28.21
C GLU A 181 26.32 -38.70 26.90
N ARG A 182 26.00 -39.66 26.01
CA ARG A 182 26.70 -39.95 24.74
C ARG A 182 28.23 -40.16 24.93
N ARG A 183 28.63 -40.87 25.99
CA ARG A 183 30.05 -41.14 26.34
C ARG A 183 30.34 -42.63 26.51
N ILE A 184 31.51 -43.07 26.06
CA ILE A 184 32.07 -44.40 26.35
C ILE A 184 32.77 -44.33 27.71
N GLN A 185 32.54 -45.32 28.57
CA GLN A 185 33.12 -45.44 29.91
C GLN A 185 34.15 -46.55 29.98
#